data_AF-A0A351Z0M0-F1
#
_entry.id   AF-A0A351Z0M0-F1
#
_cell.length_a   1.000
_cell.length_b   1.000
_cell.length_c   1.000
_cell.angle_alpha   90.00
_cell.angle_beta   90.00
_cell.angle_gamma   90.00
#
_symmetry.space_group_name_H-M   'P 1'
#
loop_
_entity.id
_entity.type
_entity.pdbx_description
1 polymer ?
#
loop_
_entity_poly.entity_id
_entity_poly.type
_entity_poly.pdbx_seq_one_letter_code
_entity_poly.pdbx_strand_id
1 'polypeptide(L)'
;MNKKIEEAIVGASEVQSGIGHYIKDLLESFGADAVYEVLEDMLRGSMERFLTALEFTAFIFANLNYIPGKGDEELMDKMKDSRLFENLIESFCAKKAYGRLNTLFYLMNNIPANFSSERIEELFDRYRVENCILMVPLMNSLTEALGNAFPLEKYAGITIDDEECNFIVKYLISQSEYLDSFARDEILEKLKGNCPQKYATALEKSIAFNKKFMEEDYFGDDEGVDEGWEEIQAVVDGYFERMEELDLSGESISFADFVLANKA
;
A
#
# COMPACT_ATOMS: atom_id res chain seq x y z
N MET A 1 -31.07 -4.42 -9.72
CA MET A 1 -30.03 -5.38 -10.13
C MET A 1 -28.75 -5.08 -9.38
N ASN A 2 -28.21 -3.86 -9.51
CA ASN A 2 -26.98 -3.39 -8.86
C ASN A 2 -26.92 -3.64 -7.35
N LYS A 3 -28.01 -3.37 -6.61
CA LYS A 3 -28.08 -3.63 -5.17
C LYS A 3 -27.82 -5.09 -4.78
N LYS A 4 -28.31 -6.06 -5.58
CA LYS A 4 -28.10 -7.49 -5.30
C LYS A 4 -26.65 -7.93 -5.54
N ILE A 5 -26.01 -7.32 -6.54
CA ILE A 5 -24.59 -7.58 -6.85
C ILE A 5 -23.72 -6.98 -5.74
N GLU A 6 -24.00 -5.75 -5.30
CA GLU A 6 -23.31 -5.11 -4.19
C GLU A 6 -23.48 -5.89 -2.88
N GLU A 7 -24.70 -6.30 -2.53
CA GLU A 7 -24.97 -7.16 -1.35
C GLU A 7 -24.16 -8.48 -1.43
N ALA A 8 -23.98 -9.04 -2.62
CA ALA A 8 -23.18 -10.25 -2.81
C ALA A 8 -21.67 -9.99 -2.71
N ILE A 9 -21.17 -8.89 -3.26
CA ILE A 9 -19.76 -8.48 -3.09
C ILE A 9 -19.43 -8.29 -1.61
N VAL A 10 -20.29 -7.57 -0.87
CA VAL A 10 -20.11 -7.34 0.57
C VAL A 10 -20.13 -8.67 1.35
N GLY A 11 -21.07 -9.57 0.99
CA GLY A 11 -21.22 -10.87 1.64
C GLY A 11 -20.09 -11.87 1.34
N ALA A 12 -19.19 -11.60 0.38
CA ALA A 12 -18.08 -12.50 0.07
C ALA A 12 -17.14 -12.71 1.28
N SER A 13 -16.98 -11.70 2.13
CA SER A 13 -16.17 -11.75 3.35
C SER A 13 -16.71 -12.74 4.40
N GLU A 14 -18.02 -13.06 4.36
CA GLU A 14 -18.66 -13.99 5.29
C GLU A 14 -18.48 -15.46 4.87
N VAL A 15 -17.99 -15.71 3.64
CA VAL A 15 -17.83 -17.05 3.07
C VAL A 15 -16.39 -17.54 3.28
N GLN A 16 -16.06 -17.93 4.51
CA GLN A 16 -14.71 -18.39 4.86
C GLN A 16 -14.27 -19.67 4.11
N SER A 17 -15.21 -20.53 3.71
CA SER A 17 -14.93 -21.75 2.95
C SER A 17 -15.60 -21.71 1.57
N GLY A 18 -14.82 -21.88 0.49
CA GLY A 18 -15.38 -21.97 -0.86
C GLY A 18 -15.64 -20.63 -1.55
N ILE A 19 -15.01 -19.55 -1.08
CA ILE A 19 -15.10 -18.21 -1.68
C ILE A 19 -14.81 -18.17 -3.20
N GLY A 20 -13.93 -19.05 -3.71
CA GLY A 20 -13.72 -19.20 -5.16
C GLY A 20 -14.96 -19.72 -5.91
N HIS A 21 -15.72 -20.64 -5.29
CA HIS A 21 -17.02 -21.05 -5.82
C HIS A 21 -18.04 -19.92 -5.72
N TYR A 22 -18.01 -19.14 -4.65
CA TYR A 22 -18.88 -17.98 -4.48
C TYR A 22 -18.70 -16.95 -5.60
N ILE A 23 -17.45 -16.61 -5.94
CA ILE A 23 -17.12 -15.67 -7.03
C ILE A 23 -17.56 -16.24 -8.37
N LYS A 24 -17.27 -17.51 -8.62
CA LYS A 24 -17.72 -18.19 -9.83
C LYS A 24 -19.25 -18.10 -9.96
N ASP A 25 -19.98 -18.45 -8.91
CA ASP A 25 -21.45 -18.41 -8.90
C ASP A 25 -21.99 -16.99 -9.10
N LEU A 26 -21.33 -15.98 -8.50
CA LEU A 26 -21.64 -14.56 -8.71
C LEU A 26 -21.50 -14.18 -10.19
N LEU A 27 -20.37 -14.51 -10.81
CA LEU A 27 -20.08 -14.18 -12.20
C LEU A 27 -20.95 -14.96 -13.18
N GLU A 28 -21.28 -16.22 -12.90
CA GLU A 28 -22.23 -17.01 -13.69
C GLU A 28 -23.67 -16.46 -13.56
N SER A 29 -24.03 -15.92 -12.40
CA SER A 29 -25.38 -15.40 -12.13
C SER A 29 -25.63 -14.02 -12.74
N PHE A 30 -24.64 -13.13 -12.69
CA PHE A 30 -24.80 -11.72 -13.08
C PHE A 30 -24.02 -11.32 -14.33
N GLY A 31 -22.98 -12.06 -14.70
CA GLY A 31 -22.06 -11.74 -15.79
C GLY A 31 -20.99 -10.72 -15.38
N ALA A 32 -19.80 -10.84 -15.98
CA ALA A 32 -18.65 -9.99 -15.70
C ALA A 32 -18.94 -8.49 -15.94
N ASP A 33 -19.73 -8.16 -16.96
CA ASP A 33 -20.05 -6.76 -17.28
C ASP A 33 -20.82 -6.04 -16.17
N ALA A 34 -21.84 -6.69 -15.60
CA ALA A 34 -22.65 -6.10 -14.56
C ALA A 34 -21.89 -6.01 -13.23
N VAL A 35 -21.05 -7.01 -12.94
CA VAL A 35 -20.15 -6.99 -11.77
C VAL A 35 -19.11 -5.88 -11.90
N TYR A 36 -18.53 -5.71 -13.10
CA TYR A 36 -17.60 -4.61 -13.39
C TYR A 36 -18.23 -3.25 -13.11
N GLU A 37 -19.43 -2.97 -13.61
CA GLU A 37 -20.09 -1.66 -13.41
C GLU A 37 -20.32 -1.34 -11.92
N VAL A 38 -20.67 -2.36 -11.13
CA VAL A 38 -20.88 -2.20 -9.68
C VAL A 38 -19.56 -1.98 -8.95
N LEU A 39 -18.52 -2.77 -9.26
CA LEU A 39 -17.19 -2.56 -8.70
C LEU A 39 -16.62 -1.19 -9.06
N GLU A 40 -16.83 -0.76 -10.30
CA GLU A 40 -16.40 0.54 -10.80
C GLU A 40 -17.03 1.69 -9.99
N ASP A 41 -18.33 1.61 -9.70
CA ASP A 41 -19.05 2.56 -8.85
C ASP A 41 -18.57 2.52 -7.39
N MET A 42 -18.44 1.31 -6.82
CA MET A 42 -18.00 1.14 -5.44
C MET A 42 -16.58 1.68 -5.21
N LEU A 43 -15.65 1.43 -6.14
CA LEU A 43 -14.28 1.98 -6.10
C LEU A 43 -14.22 3.51 -6.15
N ARG A 44 -15.27 4.18 -6.66
CA ARG A 44 -15.38 5.65 -6.65
C ARG A 44 -16.22 6.20 -5.50
N GLY A 45 -16.82 5.30 -4.70
CA GLY A 45 -17.78 5.63 -3.65
C GLY A 45 -17.16 6.14 -2.35
N SER A 46 -17.85 5.86 -1.24
CA SER A 46 -17.34 6.10 0.12
C SER A 46 -16.11 5.24 0.40
N MET A 47 -15.35 5.58 1.46
CA MET A 47 -14.17 4.81 1.87
C MET A 47 -14.49 3.33 2.12
N GLU A 48 -15.59 3.04 2.82
CA GLU A 48 -16.07 1.67 3.05
C GLU A 48 -16.32 0.91 1.74
N ARG A 49 -17.10 1.49 0.81
CA ARG A 49 -17.38 0.85 -0.49
C ARG A 49 -16.09 0.66 -1.31
N PHE A 50 -15.18 1.62 -1.25
CA PHE A 50 -13.89 1.55 -1.92
C PHE A 50 -13.04 0.40 -1.38
N LEU A 51 -12.89 0.29 -0.05
CA LEU A 51 -12.11 -0.78 0.58
C LEU A 51 -12.69 -2.16 0.26
N THR A 52 -14.02 -2.34 0.41
CA THR A 52 -14.67 -3.62 0.09
C THR A 52 -14.47 -4.02 -1.37
N ALA A 53 -14.66 -3.08 -2.31
CA ALA A 53 -14.47 -3.38 -3.73
C ALA A 53 -13.02 -3.66 -4.09
N LEU A 54 -12.08 -2.98 -3.45
CA LEU A 54 -10.65 -3.17 -3.66
C LEU A 54 -10.19 -4.55 -3.14
N GLU A 55 -10.58 -4.91 -1.92
CA GLU A 55 -10.30 -6.23 -1.33
C GLU A 55 -10.88 -7.36 -2.18
N PHE A 56 -12.14 -7.20 -2.61
CA PHE A 56 -12.79 -8.18 -3.48
C PHE A 56 -12.07 -8.33 -4.82
N THR A 57 -11.66 -7.20 -5.43
CA THR A 57 -10.89 -7.23 -6.69
C THR A 57 -9.54 -7.89 -6.50
N ALA A 58 -8.84 -7.56 -5.42
CA ALA A 58 -7.52 -8.11 -5.12
C ALA A 58 -7.59 -9.62 -4.90
N PHE A 59 -8.64 -10.07 -4.23
CA PHE A 59 -8.90 -11.48 -4.02
C PHE A 59 -9.18 -12.24 -5.34
N ILE A 60 -10.00 -11.69 -6.24
CA ILE A 60 -10.22 -12.29 -7.56
C ILE A 60 -8.90 -12.40 -8.33
N PHE A 61 -8.11 -11.32 -8.36
CA PHE A 61 -6.85 -11.28 -9.07
C PHE A 61 -5.85 -12.32 -8.53
N ALA A 62 -5.73 -12.45 -7.21
CA ALA A 62 -4.91 -13.47 -6.57
C ALA A 62 -5.39 -14.89 -6.93
N ASN A 63 -6.71 -15.15 -6.94
CA ASN A 63 -7.25 -16.47 -7.27
C ASN A 63 -7.00 -16.93 -8.71
N LEU A 64 -6.88 -16.00 -9.67
CA LEU A 64 -6.55 -16.36 -11.05
C LEU A 64 -5.24 -17.13 -11.16
N ASN A 65 -4.29 -16.90 -10.25
CA ASN A 65 -3.03 -17.64 -10.19
C ASN A 65 -3.19 -19.07 -9.66
N TYR A 66 -4.32 -19.42 -9.04
CA TYR A 66 -4.58 -20.73 -8.45
C TYR A 66 -5.61 -21.54 -9.25
N ILE A 67 -6.81 -21.00 -9.47
CA ILE A 67 -7.91 -21.66 -10.19
C ILE A 67 -8.61 -20.61 -11.07
N PRO A 68 -8.18 -20.42 -12.32
CA PRO A 68 -8.79 -19.43 -13.20
C PRO A 68 -10.19 -19.86 -13.65
N GLY A 69 -11.18 -18.98 -13.47
CA GLY A 69 -12.50 -19.08 -14.07
C GLY A 69 -12.65 -18.12 -15.25
N LYS A 70 -13.39 -18.54 -16.28
CA LYS A 70 -13.62 -17.73 -17.49
C LYS A 70 -14.23 -16.36 -17.20
N GLY A 71 -15.14 -16.27 -16.22
CA GLY A 71 -15.74 -15.00 -15.81
C GLY A 71 -14.76 -14.09 -15.07
N ASP A 72 -13.82 -14.67 -14.30
CA ASP A 72 -12.80 -13.93 -13.57
C ASP A 72 -11.82 -13.28 -14.55
N GLU A 73 -11.37 -14.06 -15.55
CA GLU A 73 -10.52 -13.59 -16.65
C GLU A 73 -11.20 -12.46 -17.42
N GLU A 74 -12.47 -12.64 -17.83
CA GLU A 74 -13.25 -11.61 -18.53
C GLU A 74 -13.38 -10.32 -17.71
N LEU A 75 -13.60 -10.42 -16.40
CA LEU A 75 -13.69 -9.27 -15.50
C LEU A 75 -12.32 -8.55 -15.37
N MET A 76 -11.23 -9.29 -15.15
CA MET A 76 -9.90 -8.70 -15.01
C MET A 76 -9.40 -8.07 -16.31
N ASP A 77 -9.62 -8.71 -17.46
CA ASP A 77 -9.27 -8.15 -18.77
C ASP A 77 -10.06 -6.87 -19.03
N LYS A 78 -11.35 -6.83 -18.68
CA LYS A 78 -12.14 -5.61 -18.77
C LYS A 78 -11.58 -4.46 -17.92
N MET A 79 -11.13 -4.74 -16.69
CA MET A 79 -10.50 -3.73 -15.82
C MET A 79 -9.17 -3.21 -16.41
N LYS A 80 -8.38 -4.07 -17.04
CA LYS A 80 -7.13 -3.69 -17.73
C LYS A 80 -7.42 -2.85 -18.98
N ASP A 81 -8.33 -3.31 -19.82
CA ASP A 81 -8.69 -2.66 -21.09
C ASP A 81 -9.31 -1.26 -20.87
N SER A 82 -10.10 -1.11 -19.80
CA SER A 82 -10.66 0.19 -19.42
C SER A 82 -9.68 1.08 -18.65
N ARG A 83 -8.49 0.57 -18.32
CA ARG A 83 -7.48 1.24 -17.48
C ARG A 83 -8.07 1.72 -16.15
N LEU A 84 -8.93 0.90 -15.53
CA LEU A 84 -9.72 1.28 -14.36
C LEU A 84 -8.85 1.84 -13.22
N PHE A 85 -7.82 1.11 -12.82
CA PHE A 85 -6.98 1.49 -11.69
C PHE A 85 -6.08 2.71 -11.98
N GLU A 86 -5.59 2.84 -13.21
CA GLU A 86 -4.86 4.03 -13.63
C GLU A 86 -5.75 5.28 -13.57
N ASN A 87 -6.99 5.18 -14.07
CA ASN A 87 -7.96 6.27 -14.01
C ASN A 87 -8.38 6.61 -12.55
N LEU A 88 -8.50 5.61 -11.68
CA LEU A 88 -8.76 5.82 -10.25
C LEU A 88 -7.61 6.57 -9.58
N ILE A 89 -6.37 6.18 -9.86
CA ILE A 89 -5.18 6.86 -9.34
C ILE A 89 -5.16 8.32 -9.81
N GLU A 90 -5.36 8.61 -11.10
CA GLU A 90 -5.41 9.99 -11.59
C GLU A 90 -6.51 10.82 -10.90
N SER A 91 -7.70 10.23 -10.74
CA SER A 91 -8.81 10.89 -10.05
C SER A 91 -8.47 11.20 -8.59
N PHE A 92 -7.88 10.24 -7.86
CA PHE A 92 -7.50 10.44 -6.46
C PHE A 92 -6.29 11.36 -6.30
N CYS A 93 -5.36 11.36 -7.25
CA CYS A 93 -4.29 12.34 -7.33
C CYS A 93 -4.84 13.76 -7.46
N ALA A 94 -5.81 13.99 -8.35
CA ALA A 94 -6.42 15.31 -8.56
C ALA A 94 -7.18 15.79 -7.30
N LYS A 95 -7.77 14.86 -6.56
CA LYS A 95 -8.51 15.14 -5.31
C LYS A 95 -7.63 15.16 -4.06
N LYS A 96 -6.34 14.79 -4.16
CA LYS A 96 -5.44 14.59 -3.02
C LYS A 96 -6.00 13.60 -1.98
N ALA A 97 -6.66 12.54 -2.46
CA ALA A 97 -7.23 11.49 -1.62
C ALA A 97 -6.14 10.51 -1.15
N TYR A 98 -5.21 11.01 -0.32
CA TYR A 98 -3.96 10.31 0.02
C TYR A 98 -4.18 8.99 0.75
N GLY A 99 -5.23 8.85 1.57
CA GLY A 99 -5.58 7.56 2.19
C GLY A 99 -5.89 6.48 1.15
N ARG A 100 -6.74 6.80 0.17
CA ARG A 100 -7.09 5.86 -0.93
C ARG A 100 -5.89 5.55 -1.82
N LEU A 101 -5.05 6.56 -2.10
CA LEU A 101 -3.81 6.37 -2.86
C LEU A 101 -2.86 5.42 -2.14
N ASN A 102 -2.69 5.58 -0.82
CA ASN A 102 -1.87 4.68 -0.02
C ASN A 102 -2.33 3.22 -0.15
N THR A 103 -3.64 2.98 0.02
CA THR A 103 -4.22 1.65 -0.12
C THR A 103 -4.04 1.07 -1.52
N LEU A 104 -4.27 1.87 -2.58
CA LEU A 104 -4.06 1.42 -3.96
C LEU A 104 -2.60 1.07 -4.24
N PHE A 105 -1.65 1.88 -3.75
CA PHE A 105 -0.23 1.63 -3.97
C PHE A 105 0.24 0.39 -3.21
N TYR A 106 -0.24 0.19 -1.99
CA TYR A 106 0.07 -1.01 -1.20
C TYR A 106 -0.42 -2.29 -1.87
N LEU A 107 -1.60 -2.24 -2.51
CA LEU A 107 -2.20 -3.38 -3.19
C LEU A 107 -1.89 -3.44 -4.69
N MET A 108 -0.98 -2.61 -5.21
CA MET A 108 -0.77 -2.44 -6.65
C MET A 108 -0.44 -3.75 -7.38
N ASN A 109 0.30 -4.65 -6.73
CA ASN A 109 0.68 -5.95 -7.29
C ASN A 109 -0.41 -7.03 -7.14
N ASN A 110 -1.44 -6.74 -6.34
CA ASN A 110 -2.58 -7.60 -6.12
C ASN A 110 -3.82 -7.15 -6.93
N ILE A 111 -3.69 -6.16 -7.80
CA ILE A 111 -4.79 -5.67 -8.65
C ILE A 111 -4.40 -5.72 -10.12
N PRO A 112 -5.36 -5.77 -11.06
CA PRO A 112 -5.08 -5.81 -12.50
C PRO A 112 -4.67 -4.41 -13.03
N ALA A 113 -3.54 -3.90 -12.55
CA ALA A 113 -2.98 -2.62 -12.96
C ALA A 113 -1.67 -2.82 -13.73
N ASN A 114 -1.57 -2.23 -14.93
CA ASN A 114 -0.39 -2.36 -15.80
C ASN A 114 0.58 -1.19 -15.59
N PHE A 115 1.02 -0.98 -14.35
CA PHE A 115 1.98 0.08 -14.06
C PHE A 115 3.39 -0.30 -14.54
N SER A 116 3.94 0.47 -15.48
CA SER A 116 5.36 0.38 -15.80
C SER A 116 6.21 0.93 -14.66
N SER A 117 7.45 0.48 -14.56
CA SER A 117 8.44 1.05 -13.62
C SER A 117 8.60 2.56 -13.82
N GLU A 118 8.61 3.04 -15.07
CA GLU A 118 8.62 4.47 -15.41
C GLU A 118 7.45 5.22 -14.77
N ARG A 119 6.24 4.67 -14.82
CA ARG A 119 5.06 5.31 -14.20
C ARG A 119 5.15 5.33 -12.68
N ILE A 120 5.68 4.27 -12.07
CA ILE A 120 5.92 4.22 -10.63
C ILE A 120 6.96 5.28 -10.23
N GLU A 121 8.03 5.46 -11.01
CA GLU A 121 9.04 6.48 -10.78
C GLU A 121 8.48 7.91 -10.89
N GLU A 122 7.61 8.18 -11.87
CA GLU A 122 6.92 9.47 -11.98
C GLU A 122 6.06 9.77 -10.74
N LEU A 123 5.32 8.77 -10.24
CA LEU A 123 4.53 8.91 -9.01
C LEU A 123 5.44 9.11 -7.80
N PHE A 124 6.56 8.38 -7.73
CA PHE A 124 7.53 8.49 -6.65
C PHE A 124 8.11 9.90 -6.55
N ASP A 125 8.52 10.48 -7.68
CA ASP A 125 9.11 11.82 -7.75
C ASP A 125 8.07 12.92 -7.45
N ARG A 126 6.81 12.72 -7.87
CA ARG A 126 5.69 13.59 -7.52
C ARG A 126 5.44 13.59 -6.00
N TYR A 127 5.31 12.42 -5.39
CA TYR A 127 4.93 12.32 -3.99
C TYR A 127 6.06 12.65 -3.03
N ARG A 128 7.32 12.63 -3.48
CA ARG A 128 8.42 13.27 -2.74
C ARG A 128 8.11 14.72 -2.35
N VAL A 129 7.39 15.46 -3.19
CA VAL A 129 7.04 16.87 -2.97
C VAL A 129 5.63 17.02 -2.41
N GLU A 130 4.64 16.31 -2.97
CA GLU A 130 3.24 16.50 -2.60
C GLU A 130 2.87 15.83 -1.27
N ASN A 131 3.33 14.59 -1.06
CA ASN A 131 3.02 13.81 0.14
C ASN A 131 3.95 12.61 0.32
N CYS A 132 5.07 12.83 1.01
CA CYS A 132 6.20 11.91 0.99
C CYS A 132 5.93 10.52 1.59
N ILE A 133 4.91 10.36 2.43
CA ILE A 133 4.57 9.04 2.99
C ILE A 133 4.15 8.04 1.92
N LEU A 134 3.57 8.50 0.80
CA LEU A 134 3.18 7.65 -0.32
C LEU A 134 4.39 7.06 -1.08
N MET A 135 5.61 7.57 -0.84
CA MET A 135 6.83 6.97 -1.39
C MET A 135 7.09 5.58 -0.83
N VAL A 136 6.60 5.27 0.38
CA VAL A 136 6.81 3.97 1.04
C VAL A 136 6.19 2.83 0.22
N PRO A 137 4.86 2.81 -0.04
CA PRO A 137 4.29 1.74 -0.86
C PRO A 137 4.80 1.78 -2.31
N LEU A 138 5.10 2.95 -2.88
CA LEU A 138 5.66 3.06 -4.23
C LEU A 138 7.07 2.45 -4.35
N MET A 139 7.89 2.51 -3.30
CA MET A 139 9.20 1.84 -3.30
C MET A 139 9.05 0.32 -3.35
N ASN A 140 8.05 -0.23 -2.65
CA ASN A 140 7.75 -1.66 -2.73
C ASN A 140 7.29 -2.04 -4.13
N SER A 141 6.35 -1.29 -4.72
CA SER A 141 5.90 -1.52 -6.11
C SER A 141 7.06 -1.44 -7.11
N LEU A 142 7.97 -0.48 -6.95
CA LEU A 142 9.16 -0.36 -7.81
C LEU A 142 10.10 -1.55 -7.64
N THR A 143 10.33 -2.01 -6.40
CA THR A 143 11.17 -3.17 -6.11
C THR A 143 10.64 -4.43 -6.79
N GLU A 144 9.33 -4.66 -6.72
CA GLU A 144 8.68 -5.80 -7.40
C GLU A 144 8.77 -5.67 -8.92
N ALA A 145 8.51 -4.48 -9.48
CA ALA A 145 8.66 -4.21 -10.91
C ALA A 145 10.10 -4.43 -11.42
N LEU A 146 11.10 -4.32 -10.54
CA LEU A 146 12.52 -4.61 -10.80
C LEU A 146 12.92 -6.06 -10.50
N GLY A 147 11.95 -6.96 -10.34
CA GLY A 147 12.20 -8.39 -10.08
C GLY A 147 12.65 -8.66 -8.65
N ASN A 148 12.06 -7.96 -7.68
CA ASN A 148 12.32 -8.08 -6.25
C ASN A 148 13.74 -7.66 -5.83
N ALA A 149 14.39 -6.82 -6.63
CA ALA A 149 15.69 -6.24 -6.33
C ALA A 149 15.52 -4.84 -5.74
N PHE A 150 15.83 -4.67 -4.45
CA PHE A 150 15.68 -3.39 -3.76
C PHE A 150 16.57 -2.29 -4.40
N PRO A 151 16.00 -1.16 -4.87
CA PRO A 151 16.75 -0.14 -5.60
C PRO A 151 17.53 0.80 -4.67
N LEU A 152 18.67 0.32 -4.15
CA LEU A 152 19.54 1.06 -3.21
C LEU A 152 19.93 2.46 -3.68
N GLU A 153 20.22 2.65 -4.96
CA GLU A 153 20.58 3.96 -5.52
C GLU A 153 19.41 4.95 -5.45
N LYS A 154 18.20 4.49 -5.75
CA LYS A 154 16.97 5.32 -5.63
C LYS A 154 16.74 5.68 -4.17
N TYR A 155 16.88 4.72 -3.25
CA TYR A 155 16.79 4.97 -1.80
C TYR A 155 17.79 6.03 -1.33
N ALA A 156 19.07 5.90 -1.71
CA ALA A 156 20.12 6.84 -1.32
C ALA A 156 19.85 8.26 -1.83
N GLY A 157 19.21 8.39 -3.01
CA GLY A 157 18.81 9.66 -3.60
C GLY A 157 17.57 10.32 -2.99
N ILE A 158 16.85 9.66 -2.08
CA ILE A 158 15.69 10.26 -1.41
C ILE A 158 16.14 11.47 -0.60
N THR A 159 15.53 12.62 -0.88
CA THR A 159 15.72 13.87 -0.13
C THR A 159 14.36 14.52 0.02
N ILE A 160 13.90 14.67 1.25
CA ILE A 160 12.65 15.34 1.63
C ILE A 160 13.04 16.55 2.49
N ASP A 161 12.39 17.70 2.27
CA ASP A 161 12.79 18.98 2.86
C ASP A 161 12.61 19.02 4.39
N ASP A 162 11.53 18.45 4.93
CA ASP A 162 11.35 18.33 6.38
C ASP A 162 12.18 17.15 6.92
N GLU A 163 13.09 17.44 7.84
CA GLU A 163 14.04 16.46 8.40
C GLU A 163 13.35 15.28 9.09
N GLU A 164 12.24 15.52 9.76
CA GLU A 164 11.50 14.49 10.48
C GLU A 164 10.74 13.58 9.51
N CYS A 165 10.07 14.16 8.50
CA CYS A 165 9.47 13.37 7.43
C CYS A 165 10.52 12.60 6.63
N ASN A 166 11.68 13.21 6.34
CA ASN A 166 12.78 12.55 5.66
C ASN A 166 13.28 11.34 6.45
N PHE A 167 13.42 11.48 7.77
CA PHE A 167 13.76 10.37 8.65
C PHE A 167 12.69 9.28 8.63
N ILE A 168 11.41 9.62 8.87
CA ILE A 168 10.30 8.64 8.94
C ILE A 168 10.20 7.84 7.64
N VAL A 169 10.16 8.50 6.49
CA VAL A 169 10.02 7.83 5.18
C VAL A 169 11.22 6.94 4.89
N LYS A 170 12.45 7.41 5.14
CA LYS A 170 13.66 6.59 4.94
C LYS A 170 13.74 5.40 5.88
N TYR A 171 13.30 5.58 7.13
CA TYR A 171 13.21 4.49 8.10
C TYR A 171 12.22 3.43 7.61
N LEU A 172 10.99 3.82 7.26
CA LEU A 172 9.95 2.88 6.81
C LEU A 172 10.35 2.12 5.55
N ILE A 173 10.94 2.80 4.57
CA ILE A 173 11.45 2.13 3.36
C ILE A 173 12.57 1.12 3.69
N SER A 174 13.42 1.41 4.68
CA SER A 174 14.47 0.48 5.10
C SER A 174 13.95 -0.78 5.80
N GLN A 175 12.69 -0.80 6.22
CA GLN A 175 12.04 -1.99 6.77
C GLN A 175 11.53 -2.94 5.68
N SER A 176 11.77 -2.65 4.40
CA SER A 176 11.39 -3.54 3.30
C SER A 176 11.95 -4.96 3.50
N GLU A 177 11.10 -5.97 3.27
CA GLU A 177 11.49 -7.38 3.30
C GLU A 177 12.50 -7.74 2.19
N TYR A 178 12.50 -6.98 1.09
CA TYR A 178 13.42 -7.15 -0.03
C TYR A 178 14.82 -6.57 0.22
N LEU A 179 15.00 -5.83 1.32
CA LEU A 179 16.29 -5.28 1.70
C LEU A 179 17.07 -6.31 2.52
N ASP A 180 18.23 -6.72 2.00
CA ASP A 180 19.17 -7.58 2.71
C ASP A 180 19.56 -7.00 4.08
N SER A 181 19.68 -7.86 5.09
CA SER A 181 19.90 -7.47 6.48
C SER A 181 21.23 -6.72 6.70
N PHE A 182 22.29 -7.02 5.96
CA PHE A 182 23.55 -6.28 6.06
C PHE A 182 23.41 -4.88 5.47
N ALA A 183 22.74 -4.76 4.33
CA ALA A 183 22.43 -3.45 3.75
C ALA A 183 21.49 -2.63 4.66
N ARG A 184 20.51 -3.28 5.30
CA ARG A 184 19.63 -2.65 6.28
C ARG A 184 20.41 -2.11 7.47
N ASP A 185 21.35 -2.87 8.04
CA ASP A 185 22.19 -2.41 9.17
C ASP A 185 22.95 -1.14 8.82
N GLU A 186 23.62 -1.11 7.66
CA GLU A 186 24.34 0.07 7.21
C GLU A 186 23.43 1.29 7.06
N ILE A 187 22.22 1.09 6.55
CA ILE A 187 21.23 2.15 6.36
C ILE A 187 20.76 2.68 7.72
N LEU A 188 20.37 1.79 8.64
CA LEU A 188 19.89 2.17 9.96
C LEU A 188 20.97 2.91 10.78
N GLU A 189 22.22 2.44 10.73
CA GLU A 189 23.35 3.13 11.39
C GLU A 189 23.60 4.53 10.79
N LYS A 190 23.45 4.70 9.46
CA LYS A 190 23.53 6.03 8.83
C LYS A 190 22.38 6.95 9.26
N LEU A 191 21.18 6.42 9.53
CA LEU A 191 20.03 7.21 9.97
C LEU A 191 20.24 7.84 11.35
N LYS A 192 21.13 7.30 12.21
CA LYS A 192 21.46 7.90 13.51
C LYS A 192 21.87 9.37 13.42
N GLY A 193 22.57 9.75 12.35
CA GLY A 193 23.06 11.11 12.15
C GLY A 193 21.95 12.17 12.03
N ASN A 194 20.76 11.75 11.59
CA ASN A 194 19.62 12.63 11.34
C ASN A 194 18.35 12.18 12.09
N CYS A 195 18.49 11.31 13.09
CA CYS A 195 17.37 10.77 13.85
C CYS A 195 16.83 11.82 14.85
N PRO A 196 15.55 12.23 14.76
CA PRO A 196 14.93 13.07 15.77
C PRO A 196 14.99 12.39 17.15
N GLN A 197 15.25 13.17 18.20
CA GLN A 197 15.48 12.63 19.55
C GLN A 197 14.35 11.72 20.05
N LYS A 198 13.10 12.02 19.69
CA LYS A 198 11.93 11.22 20.07
C LYS A 198 11.91 9.81 19.45
N TYR A 199 12.62 9.58 18.35
CA TYR A 199 12.72 8.27 17.69
C TYR A 199 14.07 7.57 17.95
N ALA A 200 14.93 8.15 18.78
CA ALA A 200 16.26 7.58 19.03
C ALA A 200 16.17 6.18 19.65
N THR A 201 15.23 5.97 20.57
CA THR A 201 15.00 4.66 21.20
C THR A 201 14.46 3.64 20.20
N ALA A 202 13.47 4.03 19.40
CA ALA A 202 12.94 3.23 18.29
C ALA A 202 14.07 2.73 17.36
N LEU A 203 14.89 3.65 16.84
CA LEU A 203 15.99 3.32 15.93
C LEU A 203 17.03 2.38 16.55
N GLU A 204 17.44 2.61 17.79
CA GLU A 204 18.43 1.73 18.45
C GLU A 204 17.90 0.31 18.64
N LYS A 205 16.60 0.15 18.92
CA LYS A 205 15.99 -1.17 19.01
C LYS A 205 15.95 -1.87 17.64
N SER A 206 15.56 -1.18 16.56
CA SER A 206 15.57 -1.76 15.21
C SER A 206 16.95 -2.21 14.77
N ILE A 207 17.99 -1.46 15.12
CA ILE A 207 19.39 -1.84 14.84
C ILE A 207 19.78 -3.08 15.63
N ALA A 208 19.46 -3.13 16.93
CA ALA A 208 19.73 -4.30 17.76
C ALA A 208 19.00 -5.55 17.25
N PHE A 209 17.74 -5.40 16.84
CA PHE A 209 16.93 -6.47 16.25
C PHE A 209 17.53 -6.97 14.94
N ASN A 210 17.89 -6.07 14.01
CA ASN A 210 18.52 -6.45 12.75
C ASN A 210 19.88 -7.13 12.95
N LYS A 211 20.69 -6.71 13.93
CA LYS A 211 21.94 -7.39 14.29
C LYS A 211 21.72 -8.81 14.79
N LYS A 212 20.71 -9.01 15.65
CA LYS A 212 20.33 -10.35 16.10
C LYS A 212 19.89 -11.23 14.91
N PHE A 213 19.09 -10.67 14.00
CA PHE A 213 18.65 -11.36 12.78
C PHE A 213 19.82 -11.75 11.86
N MET A 214 20.88 -10.94 11.79
CA MET A 214 22.09 -11.27 11.03
C MET A 214 22.99 -12.32 11.70
N GLU A 215 23.02 -12.36 13.04
CA GLU A 215 23.87 -13.27 13.82
C GLU A 215 23.33 -14.70 13.89
N GLU A 216 22.00 -14.84 13.85
CA GLU A 216 21.34 -16.14 13.89
C GLU A 216 21.12 -16.62 12.43
N ASP A 217 21.49 -17.86 12.08
CA ASP A 217 20.95 -18.59 10.92
C ASP A 217 19.43 -18.80 11.17
N TYR A 218 18.65 -17.72 11.24
CA TYR A 218 17.30 -17.69 11.79
C TYR A 218 16.31 -18.33 10.81
N PHE A 219 16.34 -19.66 10.75
CA PHE A 219 15.20 -20.50 10.35
C PHE A 219 14.22 -20.65 11.52
N GLY A 220 13.89 -19.54 12.20
CA GLY A 220 13.15 -19.53 13.45
C GLY A 220 11.70 -19.12 13.27
N ASP A 221 10.80 -20.09 13.38
CA ASP A 221 9.35 -19.98 13.62
C ASP A 221 8.95 -19.20 14.91
N ASP A 222 9.84 -18.37 15.46
CA ASP A 222 9.54 -17.58 16.66
C ASP A 222 9.04 -16.20 16.23
N GLU A 223 7.81 -15.90 16.67
CA GLU A 223 7.12 -14.60 16.65
C GLU A 223 7.93 -13.55 17.43
N GLY A 224 9.12 -13.21 16.94
CA GLY A 224 9.91 -12.09 17.39
C GLY A 224 9.19 -10.82 16.98
N VAL A 225 8.28 -10.34 17.83
CA VAL A 225 7.64 -9.04 17.70
C VAL A 225 8.76 -8.02 17.53
N ASP A 226 8.81 -7.40 16.34
CA ASP A 226 9.71 -6.29 16.05
C ASP A 226 9.42 -5.21 17.10
N GLU A 227 10.34 -5.00 18.05
CA GLU A 227 10.19 -4.01 19.11
C GLU A 227 10.91 -2.74 18.67
N GLY A 228 10.20 -1.64 18.48
CA GLY A 228 10.79 -0.31 18.22
C GLY A 228 10.20 0.44 17.04
N TRP A 229 9.47 -0.20 16.13
CA TRP A 229 8.83 0.49 15.01
C TRP A 229 7.49 1.15 15.39
N GLU A 230 6.91 0.78 16.54
CA GLU A 230 5.54 1.15 16.92
C GLU A 230 5.36 2.66 17.09
N GLU A 231 6.39 3.36 17.58
CA GLU A 231 6.34 4.82 17.75
C GLU A 231 6.30 5.56 16.41
N ILE A 232 7.05 5.08 15.42
CA ILE A 232 7.06 5.65 14.07
C ILE A 232 5.77 5.28 13.35
N GLN A 233 5.33 4.03 13.50
CA GLN A 233 4.07 3.57 12.93
C GLN A 233 2.87 4.35 13.48
N ALA A 234 2.82 4.61 14.79
CA ALA A 234 1.72 5.37 15.39
C ALA A 234 1.53 6.76 14.77
N VAL A 235 2.61 7.39 14.29
CA VAL A 235 2.53 8.67 13.55
C VAL A 235 1.92 8.48 12.17
N VAL A 236 2.25 7.39 11.48
CA VAL A 236 1.69 7.05 10.17
C VAL A 236 0.21 6.67 10.30
N ASP A 237 -0.13 5.87 11.30
CA ASP A 237 -1.50 5.45 11.58
C ASP A 237 -2.35 6.68 11.93
N GLY A 238 -1.88 7.53 12.85
CA GLY A 238 -2.57 8.77 13.20
C GLY A 238 -2.73 9.74 12.00
N TYR A 239 -1.78 9.74 11.06
CA TYR A 239 -1.91 10.50 9.81
C TYR A 239 -3.03 9.94 8.93
N PHE A 240 -3.11 8.62 8.75
CA PHE A 240 -4.15 8.03 7.90
C PHE A 240 -5.53 8.04 8.55
N GLU A 241 -5.64 7.85 9.87
CA GLU A 241 -6.87 8.11 10.65
C GLU A 241 -7.36 9.55 10.39
N ARG A 242 -6.45 10.52 10.46
CA ARG A 242 -6.80 11.91 10.18
C ARG A 242 -7.24 12.13 8.73
N MET A 243 -6.64 11.43 7.77
CA MET A 243 -7.05 11.50 6.37
C MET A 243 -8.45 10.92 6.13
N GLU A 244 -8.83 9.86 6.84
CA GLU A 244 -10.19 9.30 6.77
C GLU A 244 -11.24 10.31 7.27
N GLU A 245 -10.96 11.01 8.37
CA GLU A 245 -11.84 12.07 8.87
C GLU A 245 -12.01 13.21 7.86
N LEU A 246 -10.91 13.61 7.19
CA LEU A 246 -10.91 14.70 6.21
C LEU A 246 -11.56 14.31 4.87
N ASP A 247 -11.54 13.02 4.50
CA ASP A 247 -12.22 12.54 3.28
C ASP A 247 -13.73 12.83 3.34
N LEU A 248 -14.34 12.78 4.54
CA LEU A 248 -15.75 13.11 4.77
C LEU A 248 -16.07 14.59 4.51
N SER A 249 -15.12 15.50 4.73
CA SER A 249 -15.26 16.94 4.47
C SER A 249 -14.74 17.36 3.09
N GLY A 250 -14.12 16.44 2.34
CA GLY A 250 -13.47 16.73 1.06
C GLY A 250 -12.18 17.55 1.20
N GLU A 251 -11.58 17.53 2.39
CA GLU A 251 -10.31 18.19 2.70
C GLU A 251 -9.14 17.21 2.62
N SER A 252 -7.91 17.73 2.62
CA SER A 252 -6.70 16.91 2.61
C SER A 252 -5.58 17.64 3.33
N ILE A 253 -4.70 16.92 4.00
CA ILE A 253 -3.46 17.44 4.59
C ILE A 253 -2.26 16.66 4.06
N SER A 254 -1.12 17.33 3.87
CA SER A 254 0.12 16.62 3.53
C SER A 254 0.70 15.94 4.78
N PHE A 255 1.52 14.89 4.60
CA PHE A 255 2.21 14.29 5.74
C PHE A 255 3.13 15.27 6.47
N ALA A 256 3.80 16.17 5.73
CA ALA A 256 4.66 17.20 6.31
C ALA A 256 3.88 18.18 7.20
N ASP A 257 2.72 18.67 6.74
CA ASP A 257 1.87 19.55 7.54
C ASP A 257 1.31 18.84 8.77
N PHE A 258 0.96 17.55 8.65
CA PHE A 258 0.51 16.73 9.78
C PHE A 258 1.61 16.55 10.82
N VAL A 259 2.83 16.17 10.40
CA VAL A 259 3.97 16.00 11.31
C VAL A 259 4.30 17.33 11.99
N LEU A 260 4.33 18.44 11.25
CA LEU A 260 4.57 19.78 11.79
C LEU A 260 3.56 20.17 12.88
N ALA A 261 2.28 19.86 12.68
CA ALA A 261 1.22 20.15 13.65
C ALA A 261 1.35 19.33 14.95
N ASN A 262 2.09 18.21 14.92
CA ASN A 262 2.22 17.25 16.03
C ASN A 262 3.65 17.20 16.62
N LYS A 263 4.48 18.22 16.41
CA LYS A 263 5.85 18.31 16.99
C LYS A 263 5.88 18.66 18.50
N ALA A 264 4.77 18.53 19.22
CA ALA A 264 4.63 18.93 20.63
C ALA A 264 5.21 17.90 21.61
#